data_AF-A0A8H8R9S0-F1
#
_entry.id   AF-A0A8H8R9S0-F1
#
_cell.length_a   1.000
_cell.length_b   1.000
_cell.length_c   1.000
_cell.angle_alpha   90.00
_cell.angle_beta   90.00
_cell.angle_gamma   90.00
#
_symmetry.space_group_name_H-M   'P 1'
#
loop_
_entity.id
_entity.type
_entity.pdbx_description
1 polymer ?
#
loop_
_entity_poly.entity_id
_entity_poly.type
_entity_poly.pdbx_seq_one_letter_code
_entity_poly.pdbx_strand_id
1 'polypeptide(L)' 'MYIVNHFLDIEVLSTGILMPDRGSAPDTNAATGNGSIGAQAELCAQQHGANPNVVLLDFVDIGDAMTAQNNLNGL' A
#
# COMPACT_ATOMS: atom_id res chain seq x y z
N MET A 1 14.69 5.26 -8.69
CA MET A 1 13.24 5.12 -8.50
C MET A 1 12.90 5.44 -7.05
N TYR A 2 11.70 5.95 -6.82
CA TYR A 2 11.30 6.69 -5.61
C TYR A 2 10.59 5.79 -4.58
N ILE A 3 10.35 6.36 -3.40
CA ILE A 3 9.46 5.81 -2.38
C ILE A 3 7.99 6.11 -2.76
N VAL A 4 7.10 5.14 -2.52
CA VAL A 4 5.66 5.33 -2.67
C VAL A 4 5.00 5.29 -1.30
N ASN A 5 4.21 6.31 -1.00
CA ASN A 5 3.36 6.34 0.19
C ASN A 5 2.06 5.62 -0.14
N HIS A 6 1.90 4.41 0.39
CA HIS A 6 0.77 3.51 0.20
C HIS A 6 0.03 3.33 1.54
N PHE A 7 -0.60 4.42 2.00
CA PHE A 7 -1.41 4.42 3.21
C PHE A 7 -2.79 5.01 2.91
N LEU A 8 -3.77 4.73 3.79
CA LEU A 8 -5.13 5.23 3.69
C LEU A 8 -5.51 5.90 5.01
N ASP A 9 -5.95 7.15 4.93
CA ASP A 9 -6.47 7.89 6.08
C ASP A 9 -7.99 7.99 6.03
N ILE A 10 -8.60 8.00 7.21
CA ILE A 10 -10.00 8.38 7.43
C ILE A 10 -10.09 9.69 8.19
N GLU A 11 -11.14 10.46 7.92
CA GLU A 11 -11.42 11.69 8.64
C GLU A 11 -12.26 11.42 9.90
N VAL A 12 -11.80 11.94 11.03
CA VAL A 12 -12.48 11.78 12.32
C VAL A 12 -13.68 12.71 12.38
N LEU A 13 -14.89 12.16 12.34
CA LEU A 13 -16.13 12.89 12.62
C LEU A 13 -16.26 14.24 11.85
N SER A 14 -15.70 14.31 10.64
CA SER A 14 -15.67 15.53 9.83
C SER A 14 -15.00 16.75 10.51
N THR A 15 -14.00 16.48 11.38
CA THR A 15 -13.26 17.51 12.12
C THR A 15 -12.07 18.08 11.34
N GLY A 16 -11.73 17.51 10.18
CA GLY A 16 -10.49 17.78 9.43
C GLY A 16 -9.27 17.04 9.95
N ILE A 17 -9.38 16.26 11.03
CA ILE A 17 -8.28 15.44 11.56
C ILE A 17 -8.26 14.10 10.80
N LEU A 18 -7.10 13.76 10.24
CA LEU A 18 -6.85 12.48 9.58
C LEU A 18 -6.24 11.47 10.56
N MET A 19 -6.67 10.23 10.46
CA MET A 19 -6.08 9.09 11.18
C MET A 19 -5.95 7.89 10.24
N PRO A 20 -4.88 7.07 10.39
CA PRO A 20 -4.72 5.83 9.63
C PRO A 20 -5.95 4.92 9.72
N ASP A 21 -6.45 4.46 8.58
CA ASP A 21 -7.56 3.52 8.50
C ASP A 21 -7.11 2.10 8.82
N ARG A 22 -7.05 1.80 10.12
CA ARG A 22 -6.71 0.47 10.61
C ARG A 22 -7.75 -0.59 10.18
N GLY A 23 -8.99 -0.20 9.89
CA GLY A 23 -10.05 -1.11 9.48
C GLY A 23 -9.82 -1.65 8.07
N SER A 24 -9.37 -0.80 7.16
CA SER A 24 -9.03 -1.16 5.78
C SER A 24 -7.58 -1.58 5.57
N ALA A 25 -6.73 -1.50 6.60
CA ALA A 25 -5.33 -1.94 6.53
C ALA A 25 -5.12 -3.37 5.97
N PRO A 26 -5.96 -4.39 6.28
CA PRO A 26 -5.81 -5.71 5.66
C PRO A 26 -5.93 -5.71 4.14
N ASP A 27 -6.79 -4.85 3.59
CA ASP A 27 -7.04 -4.74 2.15
C ASP A 27 -5.95 -3.90 1.48
N THR A 28 -5.58 -2.76 2.07
CA THR A 28 -4.52 -1.90 1.52
C THR A 28 -3.17 -2.61 1.53
N ASN A 29 -2.89 -3.41 2.56
CA ASN A 29 -1.64 -4.16 2.69
C ASN A 29 -1.68 -5.53 2.03
N ALA A 30 -2.73 -5.88 1.29
CA ALA A 30 -2.81 -7.14 0.58
C ALA A 30 -1.76 -7.22 -0.55
N ALA A 31 -1.39 -8.43 -0.95
CA ALA A 31 -0.52 -8.66 -2.11
C ALA A 31 -1.22 -8.41 -3.45
N THR A 32 -2.54 -8.61 -3.50
CA THR A 32 -3.36 -8.43 -4.69
C THR A 32 -4.74 -7.90 -4.30
N GLY A 33 -5.49 -7.39 -5.27
CA GLY A 33 -6.84 -6.86 -5.05
C GLY A 33 -6.90 -5.34 -5.18
N ASN A 34 -8.12 -4.80 -5.18
CA ASN A 34 -8.30 -3.36 -5.35
C ASN A 34 -7.72 -2.58 -4.16
N GLY A 35 -6.92 -1.55 -4.42
CA GLY A 35 -6.27 -0.75 -3.38
C GLY A 35 -5.09 -1.42 -2.67
N SER A 36 -4.71 -2.64 -3.08
CA SER A 36 -3.60 -3.40 -2.51
C SER A 36 -2.22 -2.85 -2.90
N ILE A 37 -1.17 -3.32 -2.23
CA ILE A 37 0.23 -3.01 -2.59
C ILE A 37 0.53 -3.44 -4.02
N GLY A 38 0.04 -4.61 -4.44
CA GLY A 38 0.22 -5.11 -5.80
C GLY A 38 -0.42 -4.19 -6.85
N ALA A 39 -1.64 -3.71 -6.57
CA ALA A 39 -2.33 -2.77 -7.46
C ALA A 39 -1.60 -1.43 -7.58
N GLN A 40 -1.08 -0.90 -6.47
CA GLN A 40 -0.28 0.33 -6.48
C GLN A 40 1.04 0.14 -7.23
N ALA A 41 1.72 -1.00 -7.04
CA ALA A 41 2.95 -1.31 -7.75
C ALA A 41 2.74 -1.45 -9.26
N GLU A 42 1.64 -2.09 -9.68
CA GLU A 42 1.26 -2.18 -11.09
C GLU A 42 1.01 -0.80 -11.69
N LEU A 43 0.30 0.08 -10.98
CA LEU A 43 0.09 1.46 -11.40
C LEU A 43 1.41 2.21 -11.58
N CYS A 44 2.35 2.05 -10.63
CA CYS A 44 3.69 2.64 -10.74
C CYS A 44 4.46 2.08 -11.94
N ALA A 45 4.39 0.78 -12.20
CA ALA A 45 5.03 0.16 -13.35
C ALA A 45 4.46 0.67 -14.68
N GLN A 46 3.14 0.87 -14.76
CA GLN A 46 2.49 1.44 -15.94
C GLN A 46 2.89 2.91 -16.18
N GLN A 47 3.01 3.71 -15.11
CA GLN A 47 3.32 5.14 -15.22
C GLN A 47 4.81 5.44 -15.39
N HIS A 48 5.69 4.60 -14.84
CA HIS A 48 7.13 4.87 -14.73
C HIS A 48 8.01 3.79 -15.36
N GLY A 49 7.43 2.71 -15.87
CA GLY A 49 8.14 1.61 -16.52
C GLY A 49 8.81 0.64 -15.54
N ALA A 50 8.60 0.77 -14.24
CA ALA A 50 9.15 -0.13 -13.21
C ALA A 50 8.39 -0.06 -11.87
N ASN A 51 8.44 -1.15 -11.11
CA ASN A 51 7.85 -1.29 -9.77
C ASN A 51 8.53 -0.35 -8.75
N PRO A 52 7.88 0.12 -7.68
CA PRO A 52 8.54 0.94 -6.67
C PRO A 52 9.73 0.24 -5.99
N ASN A 53 10.77 1.01 -5.62
CA ASN A 53 11.92 0.49 -4.87
C ASN A 53 11.60 0.31 -3.37
N VAL A 54 10.74 1.18 -2.84
CA VAL A 54 10.35 1.21 -1.42
C VAL A 54 8.87 1.56 -1.35
N VAL A 55 8.13 0.79 -0.57
CA VAL A 55 6.72 1.06 -0.26
C VAL A 55 6.63 1.41 1.23
N LEU A 56 6.14 2.61 1.53
CA LEU A 56 5.74 3.00 2.87
C LEU A 56 4.26 2.66 3.06
N LEU A 57 3.94 1.88 4.08
CA LEU A 57 2.59 1.44 4.41
C LEU A 57 2.31 1.67 5.90
N ASP A 58 1.03 1.67 6.26
CA ASP A 58 0.60 1.65 7.65
C ASP A 58 0.55 0.22 8.19
N PHE A 59 0.84 0.05 9.50
CA PHE A 59 0.68 -1.21 10.24
C PHE A 59 1.28 -2.43 9.53
N VAL A 60 2.61 -2.53 9.54
CA VAL A 60 3.35 -3.64 8.88
C VAL A 60 2.94 -5.04 9.35
N ASP A 61 2.31 -5.15 10.52
CA ASP A 61 1.80 -6.39 11.11
C ASP A 61 0.38 -6.79 10.65
N ILE A 62 -0.28 -5.96 9.84
CA ILE A 62 -1.65 -6.18 9.36
C ILE A 62 -1.66 -6.39 7.84
N GLY A 63 -2.39 -7.40 7.38
CA GLY A 63 -2.51 -7.75 5.97
C GLY A 63 -1.42 -8.71 5.50
N ASP A 64 -0.97 -8.56 4.26
CA ASP A 64 -0.09 -9.52 3.57
C ASP A 64 1.10 -8.84 2.89
N ALA A 65 1.66 -7.82 3.55
CA ALA A 65 2.71 -6.98 3.01
C ALA A 65 3.98 -7.76 2.66
N MET A 66 4.28 -8.85 3.40
CA MET A 66 5.45 -9.69 3.14
C MET A 66 5.29 -10.51 1.86
N THR A 67 4.10 -11.03 1.55
CA THR A 67 3.84 -11.70 0.27
C THR A 67 3.90 -10.69 -0.87
N ALA A 68 3.36 -9.48 -0.68
CA ALA A 68 3.48 -8.39 -1.66
C ALA A 68 4.95 -8.08 -1.96
N GLN A 69 5.78 -7.96 -0.91
CA GLN A 69 7.22 -7.75 -1.03
C GLN A 69 7.88 -8.89 -1.81
N ASN A 70 7.58 -10.15 -1.49
CA ASN A 70 8.18 -11.30 -2.18
C ASN A 70 7.83 -11.30 -3.67
N ASN A 71 6.54 -11.08 -4.00
CA ASN A 71 6.08 -10.99 -5.39
C ASN A 71 6.82 -9.89 -6.17
N LEU A 72 7.01 -8.71 -5.57
CA LEU A 72 7.70 -7.58 -6.21
C LEU A 72 9.21 -7.80 -6.37
N ASN A 73 9.80 -8.69 -5.56
CA ASN A 73 11.21 -9.06 -5.64
C ASN A 73 11.45 -10.39 -6.39
N GLY A 74 10.39 -11.05 -6.87
CA GLY A 74 10.48 -12.33 -7.59
C GLY A 74 10.87 -13.51 -6.71
N LEU A 75 10.45 -13.52 -5.44
CA LEU A 75 10.70 -14.59 -4.45
C LEU A 75 9.47 -15.46 -4.21
#